data_AF-F8EVJ8-F1
#
_entry.id   AF-F8EVJ8-F1
#
_cell.length_a   1.000
_cell.length_b   1.000
_cell.length_c   1.000
_cell.angle_alpha   90.00
_cell.angle_beta   90.00
_cell.angle_gamma   90.00
#
_symmetry.space_group_name_H-M   'P 1'
#
loop_
_entity.id
_entity.type
_entity.pdbx_description
1 polymer ?
#
loop_
_entity_poly.entity_id
_entity_poly.type
_entity_poly.pdbx_seq_one_letter_code
_entity_poly.pdbx_strand_id
1 'polypeptide(L)'
;MRISVRISLFCAAAFSLTGLAFLAPSTARPPTMTVYGNESCPAGYICVTKPAGDKYRVPEELRDEERDKPDQQSWAARQQIFQGAGAQGAGSCTTSGSGSEMGCGRVAAHNDVAERRAAKERLKNSAMPQ
;
A
#
# COMPACT_ATOMS: atom_id res chain seq x y z
N MET A 1 33.25 34.02 15.84
CA MET A 1 32.80 34.53 17.15
C MET A 1 32.06 33.40 17.85
N ARG A 2 32.70 32.71 18.82
CA ARG A 2 32.16 31.55 19.55
C ARG A 2 31.65 32.03 20.90
N ILE A 3 30.35 31.92 21.17
CA ILE A 3 29.77 32.29 22.47
C ILE A 3 29.50 31.00 23.24
N SER A 4 30.40 30.69 24.17
CA SER A 4 30.24 29.64 25.18
C SER A 4 29.38 30.16 26.32
N VAL A 5 28.23 29.53 26.59
CA VAL A 5 27.46 29.75 27.83
C VAL A 5 27.61 28.50 28.70
N ARG A 6 28.38 28.66 29.79
CA ARG A 6 28.54 27.65 30.84
C ARG A 6 27.35 27.78 31.80
N ILE A 7 26.41 26.85 31.72
CA ILE A 7 25.31 26.75 32.67
C ILE A 7 25.84 26.07 33.93
N SER A 8 25.91 26.86 35.00
CA SER A 8 26.34 26.45 36.34
C SER A 8 25.51 25.30 36.89
N LEU A 9 26.24 24.33 37.43
CA LEU A 9 25.79 23.36 38.42
C LEU A 9 25.08 24.09 39.58
N PHE A 10 23.82 23.76 39.85
CA PHE A 10 23.20 23.95 41.16
C PHE A 10 22.77 22.57 41.69
N CYS A 11 23.41 22.20 42.79
CA CYS A 11 23.23 20.96 43.53
C CYS A 11 22.03 21.12 44.48
N ALA A 12 21.11 20.16 44.53
CA ALA A 12 20.41 19.78 45.77
C ALA A 12 19.50 18.57 45.54
N ALA A 13 19.81 17.52 46.28
CA ALA A 13 19.11 16.25 46.34
C ALA A 13 17.75 16.37 47.05
N ALA A 14 16.72 15.71 46.49
CA ALA A 14 15.60 15.13 47.23
C ALA A 14 14.72 14.32 46.26
N PHE A 15 15.27 13.27 45.62
CA PHE A 15 14.41 12.26 44.98
C PHE A 15 14.06 11.23 46.05
N SER A 16 12.99 11.52 46.77
CA SER A 16 12.43 10.70 47.84
C SER A 16 12.20 9.26 47.35
N LEU A 17 12.80 8.32 48.08
CA LEU A 17 12.51 6.88 48.02
C LEU A 17 11.02 6.65 48.35
N THR A 18 10.16 6.63 47.34
CA THR A 18 8.78 6.13 47.50
C THR A 18 8.33 5.50 46.21
N GLY A 19 8.34 4.17 46.19
CA GLY A 19 7.95 3.40 45.03
C GLY A 19 8.20 1.91 45.21
N LEU A 20 7.74 1.32 46.31
CA LEU A 20 7.40 -0.10 46.28
C LEU A 20 6.27 -0.24 45.26
N ALA A 21 6.65 -0.56 44.02
CA ALA A 21 5.71 -0.85 42.96
C ALA A 21 4.83 -2.01 43.42
N PHE A 22 3.55 -1.70 43.60
CA PHE A 22 2.49 -2.61 43.99
C PHE A 22 2.47 -3.78 42.99
N LEU A 23 2.76 -4.99 43.44
CA LEU A 23 2.40 -6.21 42.70
C LEU A 23 0.88 -6.36 42.81
N ALA A 24 0.15 -5.61 41.98
CA ALA A 24 -1.28 -5.81 41.81
C ALA A 24 -1.48 -7.14 41.08
N PRO A 25 -2.35 -8.06 41.57
CA PRO A 25 -2.79 -9.17 40.76
C PRO A 25 -3.51 -8.61 39.55
N SER A 26 -2.93 -8.78 38.36
CA SER A 26 -3.64 -8.58 37.11
C SER A 26 -4.81 -9.57 37.12
N THR A 27 -6.01 -9.07 37.39
CA THR A 27 -7.23 -9.83 37.11
C THR A 27 -7.32 -9.89 35.59
N ALA A 28 -6.66 -10.90 35.00
CA ALA A 28 -6.67 -11.12 33.58
C ALA A 28 -8.13 -11.29 33.16
N ARG A 29 -8.67 -10.31 32.44
CA ARG A 29 -10.03 -10.39 31.91
C ARG A 29 -10.08 -11.62 30.99
N PRO A 30 -11.06 -12.52 31.16
CA PRO A 30 -11.15 -13.70 30.33
C PRO A 30 -11.24 -13.27 28.86
N PRO A 31 -10.43 -13.86 27.96
CA PRO A 31 -10.44 -13.53 26.54
C PRO A 31 -11.80 -13.89 25.92
N THR A 32 -12.21 -13.09 24.94
CA THR A 32 -13.44 -13.31 24.17
C THR A 32 -13.15 -14.19 22.95
N MET A 33 -13.97 -15.20 22.70
CA MET A 33 -13.87 -16.07 21.52
C MET A 33 -15.20 -16.15 20.79
N THR A 34 -15.17 -16.10 19.46
CA THR A 34 -16.37 -16.27 18.64
C THR A 34 -16.62 -17.75 18.36
N VAL A 35 -17.86 -18.17 18.59
CA VAL A 35 -18.34 -19.54 18.52
C VAL A 35 -19.49 -19.56 17.49
N TYR A 36 -19.49 -20.51 16.57
CA TYR A 36 -20.45 -20.64 15.47
C TYR A 36 -21.48 -21.74 15.75
N GLY A 37 -22.76 -21.38 15.60
CA GLY A 37 -23.86 -22.32 15.77
C GLY A 37 -23.99 -22.83 17.20
N ASN A 38 -23.97 -24.16 17.37
CA ASN A 38 -24.22 -24.86 18.63
C ASN A 38 -22.96 -25.47 19.26
N GLU A 39 -21.76 -25.00 18.90
CA GLU A 39 -20.52 -25.51 19.49
C GLU A 39 -20.37 -25.02 20.95
N SER A 40 -19.92 -25.92 21.84
CA SER A 40 -19.84 -25.62 23.28
C SER A 40 -18.67 -24.67 23.58
N CYS A 41 -18.94 -23.63 24.38
CA CYS A 41 -17.92 -22.72 24.86
C CYS A 41 -16.98 -23.41 25.87
N PRO A 42 -15.64 -23.39 25.69
CA PRO A 42 -14.71 -23.92 26.68
C PRO A 42 -14.68 -23.07 27.95
N ALA A 43 -14.35 -23.69 29.09
CA ALA A 43 -14.28 -22.99 30.38
C ALA A 43 -13.20 -21.90 30.40
N GLY A 44 -13.52 -20.74 30.99
CA GLY A 44 -12.58 -19.61 31.13
C GLY A 44 -12.63 -18.56 30.00
N TYR A 45 -13.52 -18.72 29.02
CA TYR A 45 -13.72 -17.77 27.92
C TYR A 45 -15.12 -17.15 27.96
N ILE A 46 -15.25 -15.91 27.49
CA ILE A 46 -16.56 -15.31 27.21
C ILE A 46 -16.86 -15.54 25.72
N CYS A 47 -17.83 -16.40 25.42
CA CYS A 47 -18.15 -16.74 24.04
C CYS A 47 -19.22 -15.82 23.45
N VAL A 48 -18.97 -15.33 22.24
CA VAL A 48 -19.95 -14.62 21.42
C VAL A 48 -20.44 -15.59 20.35
N THR A 49 -21.73 -15.91 20.36
CA THR A 49 -22.32 -16.85 19.41
C THR A 49 -22.72 -16.13 18.12
N LYS A 50 -22.22 -16.60 16.99
CA LYS A 50 -22.65 -16.20 15.63
C LYS A 50 -23.41 -17.37 14.98
N PRO A 51 -24.36 -17.12 14.06
CA PRO A 51 -25.11 -18.19 13.41
C PRO A 51 -24.21 -19.07 12.54
N ALA A 52 -24.60 -20.34 12.34
CA ALA A 52 -23.78 -21.34 11.66
C ALA A 52 -23.45 -20.99 10.19
N GLY A 53 -24.29 -20.18 9.55
CA GLY A 53 -24.10 -19.69 8.18
C GLY A 53 -22.95 -18.70 8.03
N ASP A 54 -22.51 -18.05 9.11
CA ASP A 54 -21.49 -17.00 9.05
C ASP A 54 -20.06 -17.54 9.15
N LYS A 55 -19.91 -18.87 9.06
CA LYS A 55 -18.60 -19.54 9.06
C LYS A 55 -17.92 -19.39 7.69
N TYR A 56 -17.49 -18.17 7.39
CA TYR A 56 -16.71 -17.86 6.21
C TYR A 56 -15.22 -17.71 6.52
N ARG A 57 -14.38 -17.83 5.49
CA ARG A 57 -12.94 -17.57 5.61
C ARG A 57 -12.66 -16.14 6.05
N VAL A 58 -13.43 -15.19 5.53
CA VAL A 58 -13.37 -13.77 5.87
C VAL A 58 -14.68 -13.42 6.56
N PRO A 59 -14.65 -12.94 7.81
CA PRO A 59 -15.85 -12.47 8.50
C PRO A 59 -16.57 -11.38 7.70
N GLU A 60 -17.88 -11.29 7.83
CA GLU A 60 -18.70 -10.31 7.10
C GLU A 60 -18.24 -8.86 7.34
N GLU A 61 -17.86 -8.56 8.58
CA GLU A 61 -17.30 -7.28 9.01
C GLU A 61 -16.12 -6.85 8.14
N LEU A 62 -15.16 -7.75 7.88
CA LEU A 62 -14.02 -7.47 7.01
C LEU A 62 -14.36 -7.48 5.52
N ARG A 63 -15.42 -8.19 5.13
CA ARG A 63 -15.83 -8.31 3.72
C ARG A 63 -16.35 -6.98 3.17
N ASP A 64 -17.12 -6.26 3.99
CA ASP A 64 -17.60 -4.93 3.64
C ASP A 64 -16.45 -3.90 3.65
N GLU A 65 -15.58 -3.96 4.64
CA GLU A 65 -14.38 -3.11 4.71
C GLU A 65 -13.42 -3.30 3.52
N GLU A 66 -13.30 -4.51 2.98
CA GLU A 66 -12.47 -4.83 1.82
C GLU A 66 -13.11 -4.33 0.52
N ARG A 67 -14.44 -4.50 0.37
CA ARG A 67 -15.21 -4.03 -0.79
C ARG A 67 -15.16 -2.50 -0.93
N ASP A 68 -15.22 -1.79 0.19
CA ASP A 68 -15.36 -0.34 0.20
C ASP A 68 -14.00 0.39 0.14
N LYS A 69 -12.88 -0.33 -0.10
CA LYS A 69 -11.57 0.28 -0.35
C LYS A 69 -11.53 0.91 -1.76
N PRO A 70 -11.34 2.24 -1.88
CA PRO A 70 -11.27 2.92 -3.18
C PRO A 70 -10.01 2.56 -4.01
N ASP A 71 -9.08 1.78 -3.46
CA ASP A 71 -7.78 1.43 -4.08
C ASP A 71 -7.72 -0.02 -4.63
N GLN A 72 -8.87 -0.68 -4.81
CA GLN A 72 -8.94 -2.03 -5.38
C GLN A 72 -8.65 -2.00 -6.91
N GLN A 73 -7.39 -1.84 -7.30
CA GLN A 73 -6.96 -2.03 -8.69
C GLN A 73 -6.91 -3.53 -9.02
N SER A 74 -7.46 -3.92 -10.18
CA SER A 74 -7.39 -5.33 -10.62
C SER A 74 -5.93 -5.81 -10.70
N TRP A 75 -5.70 -7.10 -10.41
CA TRP A 75 -4.36 -7.70 -10.57
C TRP A 75 -3.80 -7.47 -11.97
N ALA A 76 -4.65 -7.54 -13.00
CA ALA A 76 -4.28 -7.27 -14.37
C ALA A 76 -3.75 -5.83 -14.56
N ALA A 77 -4.43 -4.81 -14.01
CA ALA A 77 -3.95 -3.42 -14.04
C ALA A 77 -2.62 -3.27 -13.30
N ARG A 78 -2.45 -3.94 -12.16
CA ARG A 78 -1.20 -3.93 -11.39
C ARG A 78 -0.06 -4.67 -12.08
N GLN A 79 -0.32 -5.63 -12.95
CA GLN A 79 0.72 -6.29 -13.74
C GLN A 79 1.19 -5.45 -14.93
N GLN A 80 0.42 -4.45 -15.37
CA GLN A 80 0.80 -3.61 -16.50
C GLN A 80 2.11 -2.84 -16.27
N ILE A 81 2.37 -2.41 -15.04
CA ILE A 81 3.62 -1.74 -14.65
C ILE A 81 4.86 -2.65 -14.77
N PHE A 82 4.70 -3.98 -14.72
CA PHE A 82 5.80 -4.92 -14.86
C PHE A 82 6.08 -5.34 -16.31
N GLN A 83 5.20 -5.03 -17.27
CA GLN A 83 5.37 -5.45 -18.67
C GLN A 83 6.63 -4.89 -19.34
N GLY A 84 7.16 -3.76 -18.85
CA GLY A 84 8.39 -3.15 -19.36
C GLY A 84 9.67 -3.54 -18.61
N ALA A 85 9.57 -4.36 -17.55
CA ALA A 85 10.74 -4.73 -16.76
C ALA A 85 11.70 -5.58 -17.61
N GLY A 86 12.88 -5.03 -17.91
CA GLY A 86 13.90 -5.69 -18.74
C GLY A 86 13.91 -5.29 -20.22
N ALA A 87 13.02 -4.39 -20.65
CA ALA A 87 13.05 -3.79 -21.99
C ALA A 87 14.16 -2.72 -22.11
N GLN A 88 15.42 -3.12 -21.88
CA GLN A 88 16.60 -2.27 -21.82
C GLN A 88 17.70 -2.85 -22.73
N GLY A 89 18.14 -2.07 -23.72
CA GLY A 89 19.16 -2.48 -24.69
C GLY A 89 19.10 -1.67 -25.99
N ALA A 90 19.88 -2.06 -26.99
CA ALA A 90 19.92 -1.39 -28.28
C ALA A 90 18.53 -1.38 -28.95
N GLY A 91 17.86 -0.23 -28.94
CA GLY A 91 16.51 -0.08 -29.48
C GLY A 91 15.38 0.17 -28.51
N SER A 92 15.62 0.08 -27.20
CA SER A 92 14.73 0.63 -26.19
C SER A 92 14.99 2.13 -26.01
N CYS A 93 13.94 2.93 -25.83
CA CYS A 93 14.10 4.36 -25.52
C CYS A 93 14.19 4.56 -23.99
N THR A 94 15.13 3.87 -23.35
CA THR A 94 15.38 3.93 -21.91
C THR A 94 16.67 4.71 -21.63
N THR A 95 16.76 5.47 -20.53
CA THR A 95 17.95 6.27 -20.19
C THR A 95 19.14 5.44 -19.66
N SER A 96 18.96 4.13 -19.48
CA SER A 96 19.94 3.22 -18.89
C SER A 96 20.18 1.98 -19.76
N GLY A 97 21.40 1.44 -19.69
CA GLY A 97 21.85 0.25 -20.46
C GLY A 97 22.74 0.58 -21.66
N SER A 98 23.53 -0.39 -22.13
CA SER A 98 24.34 -0.24 -23.36
C SER A 98 23.43 -0.19 -24.59
N GLY A 99 23.66 0.78 -25.47
CA GLY A 99 22.85 0.97 -26.68
C GLY A 99 21.56 1.80 -26.49
N SER A 100 21.34 2.38 -25.31
CA SER A 100 20.22 3.30 -25.01
C SER A 100 20.19 4.54 -25.91
N GLU A 101 21.37 5.11 -26.21
CA GLU A 101 21.52 6.29 -27.07
C GLU A 101 20.90 6.10 -28.46
N MET A 102 20.97 4.88 -28.99
CA MET A 102 20.51 4.56 -30.35
C MET A 102 19.02 4.21 -30.43
N GLY A 103 18.32 4.06 -29.30
CA GLY A 103 16.94 3.61 -29.26
C GLY A 103 15.89 4.72 -29.46
N CYS A 104 16.11 5.90 -28.87
CA CYS A 104 15.11 6.97 -28.93
C CYS A 104 14.96 7.63 -30.30
N GLY A 105 16.03 7.70 -31.10
CA GLY A 105 15.96 8.27 -32.45
C GLY A 105 15.00 7.50 -33.38
N ARG A 106 14.95 6.17 -33.26
CA ARG A 106 14.02 5.33 -34.03
C ARG A 106 12.56 5.54 -33.59
N VAL A 107 12.30 5.68 -32.30
CA VAL A 107 10.97 5.98 -31.77
C VAL A 107 10.50 7.36 -32.24
N ALA A 108 11.37 8.38 -32.19
CA ALA A 108 11.05 9.71 -32.68
C ALA A 108 10.69 9.71 -34.17
N ALA A 109 11.44 8.98 -35.00
CA ALA A 109 11.13 8.82 -36.42
C ALA A 109 9.78 8.10 -36.66
N HIS A 110 9.49 7.03 -35.91
CA HIS A 110 8.20 6.34 -36.02
C HIS A 110 7.03 7.22 -35.58
N ASN A 111 7.20 8.02 -34.51
CA ASN A 111 6.19 8.95 -34.03
C ASN A 111 5.92 10.06 -35.05
N ASP A 112 6.95 10.64 -35.65
CA ASP A 112 6.77 11.64 -36.72
C ASP A 112 5.98 11.04 -37.90
N VAL A 113 6.34 9.85 -38.36
CA VAL A 113 5.60 9.16 -39.44
C VAL A 113 4.15 8.89 -39.03
N ALA A 114 3.90 8.46 -37.80
CA ALA A 114 2.55 8.21 -37.28
C ALA A 114 1.73 9.49 -37.20
N GLU A 115 2.30 10.58 -36.71
CA GLU A 115 1.68 11.91 -36.64
C GLU A 115 1.35 12.44 -38.03
N ARG A 116 2.27 12.30 -39.00
CA ARG A 116 2.02 12.70 -40.39
C ARG A 116 0.93 11.85 -41.04
N ARG A 117 0.85 10.55 -40.74
CA ARG A 117 -0.24 9.69 -41.22
C ARG A 117 -1.58 10.11 -40.60
N ALA A 118 -1.65 10.28 -39.28
CA ALA A 118 -2.84 10.77 -38.60
C ALA A 118 -3.26 12.15 -39.12
N ALA A 119 -2.29 13.01 -39.41
CA ALA A 119 -2.50 14.32 -40.02
C ALA A 119 -3.11 14.26 -41.42
N LYS A 120 -2.75 13.24 -42.20
CA LYS A 120 -3.35 13.01 -43.51
C LYS A 120 -4.77 12.49 -43.40
N GLU A 121 -5.03 11.56 -42.47
CA GLU A 121 -6.38 11.02 -42.26
C GLU A 121 -7.35 12.08 -41.72
N ARG A 122 -6.93 12.95 -40.78
CA ARG A 122 -7.78 14.08 -40.33
C ARG A 122 -8.15 15.02 -41.49
N LEU A 123 -7.22 15.29 -42.41
CA LEU A 123 -7.47 16.14 -43.58
C LEU A 123 -8.44 15.48 -44.57
N LYS A 124 -8.30 14.18 -44.81
CA LYS A 124 -9.26 13.43 -45.66
C LYS A 124 -10.66 13.43 -45.05
N ASN A 125 -10.77 13.15 -43.74
CA ASN A 125 -12.06 13.11 -43.05
C ASN A 125 -12.74 14.48 -43.00
N SER A 126 -11.97 15.58 -42.95
CA SER A 126 -12.52 16.94 -43.03
C SER A 126 -12.82 17.41 -44.45
N ALA A 127 -12.31 16.73 -45.48
CA ALA A 127 -12.60 16.99 -46.89
C ALA A 127 -13.76 16.16 -47.45
N MET A 128 -14.26 15.16 -46.71
CA MET A 128 -15.48 14.43 -47.07
C MET A 128 -16.71 15.27 -46.69
N PRO A 129 -17.61 15.63 -47.64
CA PRO A 129 -18.90 16.19 -47.28
C PRO A 129 -19.69 15.14 -46.46
N GLN A 130 -20.39 15.61 -45.42
CA GLN A 130 -21.33 14.78 -44.64
C GLN A 130 -22.42 14.21 -45.55
#